data_AF-A0A522LDJ7-F1
#
_entry.id   AF-A0A522LDJ7-F1
#
_cell.length_a   1.000
_cell.length_b   1.000
_cell.length_c   1.000
_cell.angle_alpha   90.00
_cell.angle_beta   90.00
_cell.angle_gamma   90.00
#
_symmetry.space_group_name_H-M   'P 1'
#
loop_
_entity.id
_entity.type
_entity.pdbx_description
1 polymer ?
#
loop_
_entity_poly.entity_id
_entity_poly.type
_entity_poly.pdbx_seq_one_letter_code
_entity_poly.pdbx_strand_id
1 'polypeptide(L)'
;MKVLIQFQRKPLLFQDPQRVISCYHPSSFKACFQDMERALREGYYLAGFFSYEAGYCFEDKLRKDKQYDFPLIYVGIYQAPRRENAISPRSGRGGFPQDLRLNITRQEYGSNIEAIRDYIAKGDVYQITYCIKLLFEFRGDGISFYNQLLKEQPV
;
A
#
# COMPACT_ATOMS: atom_id res chain seq x y z
N MET A 1 -14.64 1.25 -6.00
CA MET A 1 -13.55 0.58 -5.23
C MET A 1 -14.16 -0.21 -4.08
N LYS A 2 -13.84 -1.50 -3.96
CA LYS A 2 -14.26 -2.36 -2.84
C LYS A 2 -13.05 -2.63 -1.96
N VAL A 3 -13.15 -2.36 -0.66
CA VAL A 3 -12.07 -2.56 0.31
C VAL A 3 -12.58 -3.41 1.46
N LEU A 4 -11.82 -4.44 1.79
CA LEU A 4 -12.13 -5.35 2.89
C LEU A 4 -10.96 -5.31 3.86
N ILE A 5 -11.23 -4.88 5.08
CA ILE A 5 -10.22 -4.75 6.14
C ILE A 5 -10.60 -5.72 7.25
N GLN A 6 -9.68 -6.59 7.63
CA GLN A 6 -9.86 -7.52 8.74
C GLN A 6 -8.84 -7.20 9.83
N PHE A 7 -9.24 -6.41 10.83
CA PHE A 7 -8.41 -6.13 11.99
C PHE A 7 -8.90 -6.96 13.18
N GLN A 8 -8.01 -7.72 13.84
CA GLN A 8 -8.35 -8.59 14.97
C GLN A 8 -9.55 -9.52 14.70
N ARG A 9 -9.62 -10.10 13.50
CA ARG A 9 -10.73 -10.96 13.05
C ARG A 9 -12.12 -10.30 13.05
N LYS A 10 -12.19 -8.98 12.91
CA LYS A 10 -13.44 -8.23 12.71
C LYS A 10 -13.45 -7.64 11.30
N PRO A 11 -13.98 -8.35 10.29
CA PRO A 11 -13.95 -7.85 8.94
C PRO A 11 -14.99 -6.75 8.72
N LEU A 12 -14.51 -5.64 8.16
CA LEU A 12 -15.30 -4.50 7.71
C LEU A 12 -15.22 -4.41 6.19
N LEU A 13 -16.39 -4.41 5.56
CA LEU A 13 -16.52 -4.25 4.13
C LEU A 13 -16.95 -2.83 3.76
N PHE A 14 -16.10 -2.17 2.97
CA PHE A 14 -16.35 -0.90 2.31
C PHE A 14 -16.65 -1.16 0.85
N GLN A 15 -17.84 -0.78 0.39
CA GLN A 15 -18.28 -0.95 -0.98
C GLN A 15 -19.08 0.27 -1.42
N ASP A 16 -19.21 0.45 -2.74
CA ASP A 16 -19.98 1.55 -3.34
C ASP A 16 -19.53 2.93 -2.82
N PRO A 17 -18.26 3.32 -3.07
CA PRO A 17 -17.77 4.62 -2.63
C PRO A 17 -18.56 5.73 -3.31
N GLN A 18 -18.95 6.73 -2.53
CA GLN A 18 -19.59 7.95 -3.04
C GLN A 18 -18.62 8.73 -3.93
N ARG A 19 -17.33 8.73 -3.56
CA ARG A 19 -16.25 9.36 -4.31
C ARG A 19 -14.94 8.63 -4.01
N VAL A 20 -14.00 8.64 -4.96
CA VAL A 20 -12.62 8.22 -4.73
C VAL A 20 -11.72 9.44 -4.87
N ILE A 21 -10.91 9.69 -3.83
CA ILE A 21 -9.85 10.69 -3.82
C ILE A 21 -8.59 10.00 -4.33
N SER A 22 -8.03 10.51 -5.43
CA SER A 22 -6.76 10.08 -5.98
C SER A 22 -5.80 11.26 -6.11
N CYS A 23 -4.54 11.06 -5.70
CA CYS A 23 -3.50 12.07 -5.78
C CYS A 23 -2.24 11.47 -6.42
N TYR A 24 -1.78 12.05 -7.52
CA TYR A 24 -0.57 11.62 -8.24
C TYR A 24 0.54 12.69 -8.25
N HIS A 25 0.24 13.90 -7.78
CA HIS A 25 1.17 15.03 -7.79
C HIS A 25 1.24 15.69 -6.40
N PRO A 26 2.44 16.01 -5.88
CA PRO A 26 2.59 16.62 -4.55
C PRO A 26 1.90 17.99 -4.38
N SER A 27 1.69 18.74 -5.47
CA SER A 27 0.94 20.00 -5.41
C SER A 27 -0.53 19.80 -5.00
N SER A 28 -1.14 18.68 -5.39
CA SER A 28 -2.54 18.34 -5.05
C SER A 28 -2.68 17.66 -3.68
N PHE A 29 -1.56 17.22 -3.08
CA PHE A 29 -1.56 16.40 -1.87
C PHE A 29 -2.35 17.05 -0.72
N LYS A 30 -2.07 18.33 -0.43
CA LYS A 30 -2.74 19.07 0.65
C LYS A 30 -4.25 19.19 0.42
N ALA A 31 -4.67 19.49 -0.81
CA ALA A 31 -6.08 19.60 -1.17
C ALA A 31 -6.80 18.25 -1.03
N CYS A 32 -6.18 17.16 -1.50
CA CYS A 32 -6.72 15.81 -1.32
C CYS A 32 -6.84 15.43 0.17
N PHE A 33 -5.88 15.84 1.01
CA PHE A 33 -5.94 15.60 2.45
C PHE A 33 -7.09 16.38 3.11
N GLN A 34 -7.27 17.65 2.74
CA GLN A 34 -8.39 18.48 3.22
C GLN A 34 -9.76 17.91 2.79
N ASP A 35 -9.86 17.37 1.58
CA ASP A 35 -11.06 16.70 1.10
C ASP A 35 -11.42 15.47 1.97
N MET A 36 -10.42 14.69 2.40
CA MET A 36 -10.61 13.57 3.32
C MET A 36 -11.07 14.03 4.70
N GLU A 37 -10.44 15.05 5.28
CA GLU A 37 -10.84 15.59 6.58
C GLU A 37 -12.27 16.15 6.56
N ARG A 38 -12.66 16.80 5.47
CA ARG A 38 -14.04 17.28 5.30
C ARG A 38 -15.03 16.13 5.27
N ALA A 39 -14.76 15.07 4.49
CA ALA A 39 -15.62 13.90 4.44
C ALA A 39 -15.78 13.23 5.82
N LEU A 40 -14.72 13.14 6.61
CA LEU A 40 -14.80 12.64 8.00
C LEU A 40 -15.69 13.51 8.89
N ARG A 41 -15.58 14.84 8.79
CA ARG A 41 -16.44 15.78 9.54
C ARG A 41 -17.92 15.68 9.15
N GLU A 42 -18.20 15.32 7.91
CA GLU A 42 -19.55 15.09 7.39
C GLU A 42 -20.12 13.72 7.81
N GLY A 43 -19.36 12.89 8.55
CA GLY A 43 -19.80 11.59 9.04
C GLY A 43 -19.56 10.43 8.07
N TYR A 44 -18.84 10.66 6.97
CA TYR A 44 -18.43 9.57 6.08
C TYR A 44 -17.25 8.78 6.64
N TYR A 45 -17.09 7.58 6.11
CA TYR A 45 -15.99 6.67 6.41
C TYR A 45 -15.00 6.65 5.26
N LEU A 46 -13.72 6.49 5.58
CA LEU A 46 -12.64 6.43 4.59
C LEU A 46 -11.98 5.06 4.59
N ALA A 47 -11.66 4.54 3.41
CA ALA A 47 -10.86 3.34 3.26
C ALA A 47 -10.02 3.39 1.97
N GLY A 48 -8.77 2.93 2.05
CA GLY A 48 -7.83 2.99 0.93
C GLY A 48 -6.39 2.91 1.42
N PHE A 49 -5.47 3.54 0.70
CA PHE A 49 -4.04 3.55 1.05
C PHE A 49 -3.36 4.89 0.75
N PHE A 50 -2.19 5.06 1.38
CA PHE A 50 -1.18 6.06 1.07
C PHE A 50 0.08 5.33 0.61
N SER A 51 0.73 5.77 -0.47
CA SER A 51 2.00 5.16 -0.89
C SER A 51 3.15 5.61 0.01
N TYR A 52 4.29 4.92 -0.06
CA TYR A 52 5.49 5.33 0.67
C TYR A 52 5.94 6.75 0.25
N GLU A 53 5.86 7.06 -1.04
CA GLU A 53 6.22 8.35 -1.63
C GLU A 53 5.33 9.50 -1.16
N ALA A 54 4.12 9.22 -0.64
CA ALA A 54 3.30 10.23 0.02
C ALA A 54 4.03 10.90 1.19
N GLY A 55 4.92 10.14 1.87
CA GLY A 55 5.77 10.64 2.94
C GLY A 55 6.65 11.82 2.53
N TYR A 56 7.09 11.86 1.27
CA TYR A 56 7.93 12.95 0.75
C TYR A 56 7.20 14.29 0.65
N CYS A 57 5.87 14.30 0.73
CA CYS A 57 5.10 15.55 0.77
C CYS A 57 5.19 16.26 2.14
N PHE A 58 5.66 15.57 3.18
CA PHE A 58 5.82 16.11 4.53
C PHE A 58 7.23 16.61 4.84
N GLU A 59 8.21 16.28 3.99
CA GLU A 59 9.62 16.61 4.21
C GLU A 59 10.18 17.40 3.04
N ASP A 60 10.44 18.70 3.24
CA ASP A 60 10.86 19.62 2.17
C ASP A 60 12.12 19.16 1.44
N LYS A 61 13.07 18.53 2.16
CA LYS A 61 14.31 18.01 1.58
C LYS A 61 14.09 16.81 0.63
N LEU A 62 12.98 16.10 0.78
CA LEU A 62 12.65 14.90 -0.01
C LEU A 62 11.59 15.17 -1.07
N ARG A 63 10.87 16.29 -0.96
CA ARG A 63 9.80 16.67 -1.87
C ARG A 63 10.33 16.86 -3.28
N LYS A 64 9.67 16.22 -4.25
CA LYS A 64 9.97 16.34 -5.67
C LYS A 64 8.75 16.88 -6.40
N ASP A 65 8.93 17.93 -7.19
CA ASP A 65 7.85 18.45 -8.02
C ASP A 65 7.73 17.62 -9.31
N LYS A 66 6.96 16.53 -9.23
CA LYS A 66 6.75 15.63 -10.36
C LYS A 66 5.43 14.88 -10.27
N GLN A 67 4.96 14.44 -11.43
CA GLN A 67 3.91 13.45 -11.55
C GLN A 67 4.45 12.06 -11.22
N TYR A 68 3.73 11.30 -10.41
CA TYR A 68 4.02 9.89 -10.12
C TYR A 68 3.12 8.99 -10.97
N ASP A 69 3.64 7.82 -11.37
CA ASP A 69 2.87 6.82 -12.13
C ASP A 69 1.97 5.95 -11.20
N PHE A 70 2.20 6.02 -9.89
CA PHE A 70 1.42 5.36 -8.85
C PHE A 70 0.86 6.40 -7.88
N PRO A 71 -0.40 6.28 -7.42
CA PRO A 71 -1.02 7.30 -6.59
C PRO A 71 -0.34 7.42 -5.22
N LEU A 72 -0.06 8.65 -4.81
CA LEU A 72 0.35 9.02 -3.46
C LEU A 72 -0.79 8.78 -2.45
N ILE A 73 -2.02 9.09 -2.85
CA ILE A 73 -3.24 8.86 -2.08
C ILE A 73 -4.24 8.16 -2.99
N TYR A 74 -4.86 7.07 -2.51
CA TYR A 74 -6.00 6.45 -3.17
C TYR A 74 -7.01 5.96 -2.12
N VAL A 75 -8.01 6.80 -1.84
CA VAL A 75 -8.93 6.61 -0.73
C VAL A 75 -10.37 6.83 -1.18
N GLY A 76 -11.25 5.88 -0.87
CA GLY A 76 -12.68 6.00 -1.11
C GLY A 76 -13.39 6.63 0.08
N ILE A 77 -14.43 7.41 -0.21
CA ILE A 77 -15.39 7.95 0.75
C ILE A 77 -16.63 7.07 0.71
N TYR A 78 -17.04 6.58 1.88
CA TYR A 78 -18.07 5.57 2.05
C TYR A 78 -19.10 6.00 3.09
N GLN A 79 -20.30 5.42 2.98
CA GLN A 79 -21.21 5.30 4.12
C GLN A 79 -20.63 4.34 5.17
N ALA A 80 -21.37 4.11 6.26
CA ALA A 80 -20.97 3.17 7.29
C ALA A 80 -20.59 1.79 6.70
N PRO A 81 -19.42 1.21 7.08
CA PRO A 81 -19.00 -0.07 6.56
C PRO A 81 -19.92 -1.19 7.06
N ARG A 82 -20.07 -2.24 6.25
CA ARG A 82 -20.82 -3.42 6.67
C ARG A 82 -19.91 -4.32 7.48
N ARG A 83 -20.42 -4.85 8.60
CA ARG A 83 -19.76 -5.97 9.29
C ARG A 83 -20.02 -7.23 8.47
N GLU A 84 -18.94 -7.88 8.06
CA GLU A 84 -19.01 -9.19 7.39
C GLU A 84 -18.73 -10.26 8.44
N ASN A 85 -19.39 -11.41 8.37
CA ASN A 85 -19.10 -12.51 9.31
C ASN A 85 -17.96 -13.42 8.80
N ALA A 86 -17.67 -13.41 7.49
CA ALA A 86 -16.52 -14.05 6.88
C ALA A 86 -16.35 -13.57 5.43
N ILE A 87 -15.10 -13.54 4.94
CA ILE A 87 -14.85 -13.46 3.49
C ILE A 87 -15.31 -14.79 2.91
N SER A 88 -16.48 -14.85 2.27
CA SER A 88 -16.91 -16.09 1.63
C SER A 88 -15.86 -16.49 0.59
N PRO A 89 -15.24 -17.68 0.73
CA PRO A 89 -14.27 -18.12 -0.27
C PRO A 89 -15.02 -18.26 -1.59
N ARG A 90 -14.59 -17.48 -2.59
CA ARG A 90 -14.96 -17.78 -3.97
C ARG A 90 -14.38 -19.16 -4.29
N SER A 91 -15.19 -20.04 -4.86
CA SER A 91 -14.85 -21.42 -5.21
C SER A 91 -13.81 -21.55 -6.35
N GLY A 92 -13.07 -20.49 -6.66
CA GLY A 92 -12.00 -20.51 -7.66
C GLY A 92 -10.71 -21.08 -7.07
N ARG A 93 -10.02 -21.95 -7.83
CA ARG A 93 -8.65 -22.37 -7.50
C ARG A 93 -7.77 -21.12 -7.42
N GLY A 94 -7.09 -20.94 -6.28
CA GLY A 94 -6.10 -19.88 -6.13
C GLY A 94 -5.02 -20.01 -7.21
N GLY A 95 -4.63 -18.88 -7.80
CA GLY A 95 -3.42 -18.82 -8.62
C GLY A 95 -2.17 -18.90 -7.74
N PHE A 96 -1.04 -19.30 -8.32
CA PHE A 96 0.25 -19.25 -7.65
C PHE A 96 1.18 -18.28 -8.41
N PRO A 97 2.05 -17.52 -7.70
CA PRO A 97 3.09 -16.73 -8.34
C PRO A 97 3.98 -17.60 -9.24
N GLN A 98 4.27 -17.10 -10.44
CA GLN A 98 5.18 -17.71 -11.41
C GLN A 98 6.29 -16.73 -11.77
N ASP A 99 7.37 -17.23 -12.36
CA ASP A 99 8.51 -16.40 -12.79
C ASP A 99 9.04 -15.46 -11.68
N LEU A 100 9.33 -16.05 -10.51
CA LEU A 100 9.85 -15.33 -9.37
C LEU A 100 11.26 -14.79 -9.67
N ARG A 101 11.42 -13.48 -9.65
CA ARG A 101 12.70 -12.81 -9.90
C ARG A 101 12.90 -11.62 -8.99
N LEU A 102 14.15 -11.37 -8.60
CA LEU A 102 14.49 -10.15 -7.87
C LEU A 102 14.64 -8.98 -8.85
N ASN A 103 14.34 -7.77 -8.38
CA ASN A 103 14.52 -6.55 -9.17
C ASN A 103 15.98 -6.08 -9.29
N ILE A 104 16.92 -6.83 -8.73
CA ILE A 104 18.33 -6.47 -8.59
C ILE A 104 19.19 -7.73 -8.59
N THR A 105 20.42 -7.62 -9.08
CA THR A 105 21.40 -8.71 -9.03
C THR A 105 22.02 -8.87 -7.65
N ARG A 106 22.65 -10.02 -7.41
CA ARG A 106 23.41 -10.26 -6.16
C ARG A 106 24.58 -9.30 -6.00
N GLN A 107 25.24 -8.92 -7.10
CA GLN A 107 26.39 -8.02 -7.08
C GLN A 107 25.98 -6.59 -6.70
N GLU A 108 24.91 -6.07 -7.32
CA GLU A 108 24.38 -4.75 -6.98
C GLU A 108 23.86 -4.73 -5.54
N TYR A 109 23.19 -5.79 -5.08
CA TYR A 109 22.79 -5.92 -3.67
C TYR A 109 24.00 -5.83 -2.73
N GLY A 110 25.07 -6.57 -3.01
CA GLY A 110 26.30 -6.54 -2.21
C GLY A 110 26.91 -5.13 -2.16
N SER A 111 27.01 -4.47 -3.31
CA SER A 111 27.56 -3.10 -3.41
C SER A 111 26.72 -2.09 -2.62
N ASN A 112 25.39 -2.22 -2.66
CA ASN A 112 24.49 -1.35 -1.88
C ASN A 112 24.62 -1.59 -0.37
N ILE A 113 24.82 -2.83 0.06
CA ILE A 113 25.06 -3.15 1.48
C ILE A 113 26.40 -2.58 1.94
N GLU A 114 27.46 -2.65 1.14
CA GLU A 114 28.74 -2.01 1.46
C GLU A 114 28.58 -0.50 1.64
N ALA A 115 27.91 0.16 0.71
CA ALA A 115 27.62 1.59 0.83
C ALA A 115 26.83 1.94 2.11
N ILE A 116 25.81 1.14 2.46
CA ILE A 116 25.04 1.32 3.70
C ILE A 116 25.94 1.18 4.93
N ARG A 117 26.83 0.18 4.95
CA ARG A 117 27.76 -0.04 6.07
C ARG A 117 28.76 1.11 6.20
N ASP A 118 29.19 1.70 5.09
CA ASP A 118 30.08 2.86 5.09
C ASP A 118 29.40 4.09 5.69
N TYR A 119 28.13 4.36 5.34
CA TYR A 119 27.35 5.44 5.98
C TYR A 119 27.22 5.23 7.49
N ILE A 120 27.00 3.98 7.93
CA ILE A 120 26.92 3.66 9.35
C ILE A 120 28.28 3.85 10.04
N ALA A 121 29.37 3.37 9.44
CA ALA A 121 30.71 3.47 10.00
C ALA A 121 31.20 4.92 10.14
N LYS A 122 30.78 5.80 9.23
CA LYS A 122 31.06 7.25 9.30
C LYS A 122 30.21 7.99 10.34
N GLY A 123 29.18 7.34 10.88
CA GLY A 123 28.25 7.94 11.82
C GLY A 123 27.17 8.82 11.18
N ASP A 124 26.98 8.73 9.86
CA ASP A 124 25.95 9.51 9.15
C ASP A 124 24.54 9.06 9.53
N VAL A 125 24.38 7.75 9.78
CA VAL A 125 23.12 7.11 10.21
C VAL A 125 23.42 5.93 11.13
N TYR A 126 22.46 5.57 11.97
CA TYR A 126 22.57 4.35 12.79
C TYR A 126 22.05 3.10 12.08
N GLN A 127 21.04 3.26 11.22
CA GLN A 127 20.39 2.16 10.50
C GLN A 127 19.76 2.68 9.22
N ILE A 128 19.80 1.87 8.16
CA ILE A 128 19.02 2.06 6.94
C ILE A 128 18.19 0.80 6.70
N THR A 129 16.86 0.95 6.58
CA THR A 129 15.99 -0.14 6.12
C THR A 129 16.07 -0.24 4.60
N TYR A 130 16.72 -1.29 4.11
CA TYR A 130 16.91 -1.53 2.69
C TYR A 130 16.08 -2.73 2.22
N CYS A 131 15.16 -2.48 1.29
CA CYS A 131 14.23 -3.48 0.77
C CYS A 131 14.49 -3.75 -0.71
N ILE A 132 14.38 -5.01 -1.11
CA ILE A 132 14.36 -5.43 -2.51
C ILE A 132 12.98 -5.97 -2.86
N LYS A 133 12.65 -6.01 -4.16
CA LYS A 133 11.36 -6.47 -4.65
C LYS A 133 11.51 -7.87 -5.24
N LEU A 134 10.66 -8.78 -4.77
CA LEU A 134 10.38 -10.04 -5.45
C LEU A 134 9.25 -9.80 -6.45
N LEU A 135 9.58 -9.84 -7.73
CA LEU A 135 8.67 -9.70 -8.86
C LEU A 135 8.20 -11.09 -9.29
N PHE A 136 6.98 -11.18 -9.77
CA PHE A 136 6.39 -12.42 -10.27
C PHE A 136 5.25 -12.12 -11.23
N GLU A 137 4.94 -13.06 -12.09
CA GLU A 137 3.69 -13.09 -12.83
C GLU A 137 2.60 -13.79 -12.02
N PHE A 138 1.37 -13.31 -12.14
CA PHE A 138 0.22 -13.91 -11.46
C PHE A 138 -0.98 -13.98 -12.38
N ARG A 139 -1.59 -15.18 -12.45
CA ARG A 139 -2.87 -15.43 -13.11
C ARG A 139 -3.77 -16.17 -12.15
N GLY A 140 -4.93 -15.61 -11.85
CA GLY A 140 -5.90 -16.20 -10.93
C GLY A 140 -6.77 -15.14 -10.26
N ASP A 141 -7.63 -15.58 -9.36
CA ASP A 141 -8.46 -14.68 -8.53
C ASP A 141 -7.65 -14.19 -7.32
N GLY A 142 -7.49 -12.87 -7.21
CA GLY A 142 -6.71 -12.26 -6.14
C GLY A 142 -7.31 -12.42 -4.74
N ILE A 143 -8.64 -12.59 -4.63
CA ILE A 143 -9.31 -12.83 -3.33
C ILE A 143 -9.02 -14.25 -2.86
N SER A 144 -9.11 -15.24 -3.76
CA SER A 144 -8.71 -16.61 -3.45
C SER A 144 -7.25 -16.69 -3.00
N PHE A 145 -6.34 -15.98 -3.69
CA PHE A 145 -4.93 -15.92 -3.30
C PHE A 145 -4.72 -15.20 -1.96
N TYR A 146 -5.39 -14.07 -1.71
CA TYR A 146 -5.37 -13.39 -0.41
C TYR A 146 -5.83 -14.30 0.73
N ASN A 147 -6.94 -15.04 0.55
CA ASN A 147 -7.46 -15.96 1.56
C ASN A 147 -6.46 -17.10 1.86
N GLN A 148 -5.75 -17.58 0.83
CA GLN A 148 -4.69 -18.57 1.01
C GLN A 148 -3.53 -17.97 1.84
N LEU A 149 -3.06 -16.78 1.50
CA LEU A 149 -2.00 -16.09 2.26
C LEU A 149 -2.42 -15.85 3.72
N LEU A 150 -3.66 -15.40 3.96
CA LEU A 150 -4.18 -15.15 5.30
C LEU A 150 -4.27 -16.43 6.15
N LYS A 151 -4.53 -17.58 5.51
CA LYS A 151 -4.54 -18.88 6.19
C LYS A 151 -3.13 -19.30 6.64
N GLU A 152 -2.13 -19.07 5.80
CA GLU A 152 -0.72 -19.40 6.08
C GLU A 152 -0.04 -18.39 7.02
N GLN A 153 -0.45 -17.11 6.96
CA GLN A 153 0.10 -16.00 7.74
C GLN A 153 -1.05 -15.14 8.30
N PRO A 154 -1.68 -15.55 9.41
CA PRO A 154 -2.83 -14.87 9.99
C PRO A 154 -2.39 -13.64 10.80
N VAL A 155 -2.14 -12.53 10.10
CA VAL A 155 -1.90 -11.20 10.68
C VAL A 155 -3.18 -10.40 10.88
#